data_AF-A0A3B1C906-F1
#
_entry.id   AF-A0A3B1C906-F1
#
_cell.length_a   1.000
_cell.length_b   1.000
_cell.length_c   1.000
_cell.angle_alpha   90.00
_cell.angle_beta   90.00
_cell.angle_gamma   90.00
#
_symmetry.space_group_name_H-M   'P 1'
#
loop_
_entity.id
_entity.type
_entity.pdbx_description
1 polymer ?
#
loop_
_entity_poly.entity_id
_entity_poly.type
_entity_poly.pdbx_seq_one_letter_code
_entity_poly.pdbx_strand_id
1 'polypeptide(L)'
;DAPMVIDADGLNLLGLDRQPLINRKSTTIITPHPGEMARLTGSTAAGVQSDRVKAASEYARETGAVVALKGAATIIAAPDGESYLIPTGNHGLASGGAGDVLAGMIGGLLAQGAHPVNAAICGAYLHGKAADEYARHFDPRSLIASDLLDVLPETLALF
;
A
#
# COMPACT_ATOMS: atom_id res chain seq x y z
N ASP A 1 -18.01 9.63 9.51
CA ASP A 1 -17.72 8.21 9.26
C ASP A 1 -17.52 7.96 7.78
N ALA A 2 -16.26 7.79 7.36
CA ALA A 2 -15.88 7.51 5.99
C ALA A 2 -14.60 6.63 5.97
N PRO A 3 -14.40 5.81 4.91
CA PRO A 3 -13.13 5.12 4.69
C PRO A 3 -11.96 6.11 4.66
N MET A 4 -10.77 5.64 5.08
CA MET A 4 -9.58 6.47 5.17
C MET A 4 -8.35 5.71 4.67
N VAL A 5 -7.42 6.42 4.04
CA VAL A 5 -6.05 5.94 3.78
C VAL A 5 -5.10 6.71 4.67
N ILE A 6 -4.19 6.03 5.36
CA ILE A 6 -3.12 6.64 6.16
C ILE A 6 -1.78 6.17 5.61
N ASP A 7 -0.91 7.11 5.25
CA ASP A 7 0.45 6.86 4.79
C ASP A 7 1.47 7.74 5.52
N ALA A 8 2.75 7.41 5.36
CA ALA A 8 3.89 8.23 5.79
C ALA A 8 3.79 8.64 7.28
N ASP A 9 3.91 9.94 7.58
CA ASP A 9 3.90 10.44 8.96
C ASP A 9 2.60 10.18 9.72
N GLY A 10 1.48 9.93 9.03
CA GLY A 10 0.28 9.46 9.69
C GLY A 10 0.49 8.10 10.38
N LEU A 11 1.32 7.24 9.81
CA LEU A 11 1.70 5.95 10.39
C LEU A 11 2.65 6.12 11.59
N ASN A 12 3.52 7.14 11.56
CA ASN A 12 4.39 7.44 12.70
C ASN A 12 3.58 7.77 13.96
N LEU A 13 2.47 8.51 13.81
CA LEU A 13 1.57 8.81 14.93
C LEU A 13 0.86 7.54 15.45
N LEU A 14 0.43 6.66 14.56
CA LEU A 14 -0.16 5.36 14.94
C LEU A 14 0.82 4.43 15.64
N GLY A 15 2.12 4.57 15.37
CA GLY A 15 3.18 3.84 16.08
C GLY A 15 3.31 4.25 17.55
N LEU A 16 2.86 5.45 17.92
CA LEU A 16 2.84 5.92 19.30
C LEU A 16 1.58 5.46 20.04
N ASP A 17 0.42 5.56 19.38
CA ASP A 17 -0.86 5.08 19.90
C ASP A 17 -1.76 4.56 18.78
N ARG A 18 -2.04 3.25 18.81
CA ARG A 18 -2.91 2.58 17.84
C ARG A 18 -4.38 2.52 18.28
N GLN A 19 -4.73 2.96 19.49
CA GLN A 19 -6.12 2.95 19.98
C GLN A 19 -7.09 3.74 19.08
N PRO A 20 -6.73 4.90 18.49
CA PRO A 20 -7.60 5.59 17.56
C PRO A 20 -7.93 4.76 16.32
N LEU A 21 -7.00 3.93 15.84
CA LEU A 21 -7.24 3.04 14.70
C LEU A 21 -8.19 1.91 15.09
N ILE A 22 -7.95 1.24 16.22
CA ILE A 22 -8.77 0.11 16.73
C ILE A 22 -10.23 0.55 16.97
N ASN A 23 -10.44 1.75 17.50
CA ASN A 23 -11.77 2.22 17.89
C ASN A 23 -12.59 2.80 16.72
N ARG A 24 -12.02 2.86 15.51
CA ARG A 24 -12.74 3.38 14.33
C ARG A 24 -13.76 2.36 13.82
N LYS A 25 -14.97 2.84 13.55
CA LYS A 25 -16.05 2.04 12.93
C LYS A 25 -15.90 1.90 11.42
N SER A 26 -15.37 2.93 10.76
CA SER A 26 -15.13 2.91 9.31
C SER A 26 -13.78 2.29 9.00
N THR A 27 -13.72 1.50 7.93
CA THR A 27 -12.49 0.86 7.48
C THR A 27 -11.37 1.87 7.26
N THR A 28 -10.17 1.49 7.68
CA THR A 28 -8.96 2.27 7.46
C THR A 28 -7.97 1.39 6.70
N ILE A 29 -7.42 1.93 5.63
CA ILE A 29 -6.32 1.33 4.87
C ILE A 29 -5.04 2.03 5.30
N ILE A 30 -4.01 1.26 5.60
CA ILE A 30 -2.67 1.79 5.88
C ILE A 30 -1.68 1.27 4.84
N THR A 31 -0.69 2.08 4.47
CA THR A 31 0.25 1.75 3.38
C THR A 31 1.72 1.71 3.84
N PRO A 32 2.08 1.01 4.94
CA PRO A 32 3.44 1.05 5.47
C PRO A 32 4.46 0.43 4.51
N HIS A 33 5.65 1.02 4.41
CA HIS A 33 6.84 0.29 3.99
C HIS A 33 7.43 -0.52 5.17
N PRO A 34 8.41 -1.43 4.98
CA PRO A 34 8.88 -2.31 6.05
C PRO A 34 9.42 -1.57 7.28
N GLY A 35 10.09 -0.42 7.07
CA GLY A 35 10.52 0.46 8.17
C GLY A 35 9.39 1.10 8.98
N GLU A 36 8.30 1.55 8.36
CA GLU A 36 7.10 2.07 9.05
C GLU A 36 6.40 0.93 9.78
N MET A 37 6.24 -0.21 9.13
CA MET A 37 5.63 -1.40 9.73
C MET A 37 6.39 -1.84 10.98
N ALA A 38 7.73 -1.82 10.94
CA ALA A 38 8.57 -2.14 12.09
C ALA A 38 8.27 -1.22 13.29
N ARG A 39 8.02 0.07 13.06
CA ARG A 39 7.62 1.02 14.12
C ARG A 39 6.23 0.68 14.66
N LEU A 40 5.27 0.42 13.77
CA LEU A 40 3.90 0.06 14.13
C LEU A 40 3.82 -1.20 15.00
N THR A 41 4.66 -2.20 14.70
CA THR A 41 4.65 -3.50 15.39
C THR A 41 5.67 -3.60 16.52
N GLY A 42 6.51 -2.59 16.75
CA GLY A 42 7.64 -2.66 17.69
C GLY A 42 8.71 -3.69 17.30
N SER A 43 8.88 -3.95 15.99
CA SER A 43 9.85 -4.89 15.43
C SER A 43 11.03 -4.14 14.78
N THR A 44 11.87 -4.86 14.02
CA THR A 44 12.88 -4.28 13.13
C THR A 44 12.44 -4.44 11.68
N ALA A 45 12.95 -3.60 10.77
CA ALA A 45 12.66 -3.75 9.34
C ALA A 45 13.09 -5.13 8.81
N ALA A 46 14.22 -5.67 9.30
CA ALA A 46 14.67 -7.02 8.97
C ALA A 46 13.69 -8.09 9.49
N GLY A 47 13.14 -7.92 10.70
CA GLY A 47 12.11 -8.79 11.25
C GLY A 47 10.84 -8.79 10.40
N VAL A 48 10.35 -7.62 10.01
CA VAL A 48 9.20 -7.51 9.08
C VAL A 48 9.49 -8.20 7.75
N GLN A 49 10.69 -7.99 7.19
CA GLN A 49 11.07 -8.59 5.90
C GLN A 49 11.21 -10.12 5.97
N SER A 50 11.55 -10.69 7.13
CA SER A 50 11.69 -12.14 7.30
C SER A 50 10.37 -12.90 7.14
N ASP A 51 9.24 -12.28 7.50
CA ASP A 51 7.90 -12.81 7.27
C ASP A 51 6.88 -11.67 7.15
N ARG A 52 6.82 -11.09 5.95
CA ARG A 52 5.97 -9.94 5.69
C ARG A 52 4.48 -10.26 5.72
N VAL A 53 4.09 -11.47 5.30
CA VAL A 53 2.69 -11.89 5.28
C VAL A 53 2.18 -11.98 6.70
N LYS A 54 2.96 -12.62 7.59
CA LYS A 54 2.64 -12.67 9.01
C LYS A 54 2.58 -11.28 9.63
N ALA A 55 3.59 -10.44 9.41
CA ALA A 55 3.60 -9.08 9.97
C ALA A 55 2.35 -8.27 9.55
N ALA A 56 2.01 -8.28 8.25
CA ALA A 56 0.84 -7.56 7.73
C ALA A 56 -0.49 -8.13 8.27
N SER A 57 -0.65 -9.45 8.24
CA SER A 57 -1.90 -10.12 8.67
C SER A 57 -2.14 -10.03 10.18
N GLU A 58 -1.11 -10.16 11.00
CA GLU A 58 -1.23 -9.98 12.46
C GLU A 58 -1.66 -8.56 12.80
N TYR A 59 -1.03 -7.55 12.18
CA TYR A 59 -1.39 -6.15 12.42
C TYR A 59 -2.79 -5.82 11.90
N ALA A 60 -3.18 -6.33 10.73
CA ALA A 60 -4.53 -6.15 10.17
C ALA A 60 -5.59 -6.70 11.13
N ARG A 61 -5.40 -7.91 11.63
CA ARG A 61 -6.30 -8.56 12.59
C ARG A 61 -6.38 -7.83 13.92
N GLU A 62 -5.24 -7.38 14.45
CA GLU A 62 -5.18 -6.65 15.73
C GLU A 62 -5.86 -5.28 15.67
N THR A 63 -5.80 -4.62 14.53
CA THR A 63 -6.25 -3.22 14.39
C THR A 63 -7.58 -3.06 13.68
N GLY A 64 -8.06 -4.11 12.98
CA GLY A 64 -9.22 -4.02 12.10
C GLY A 64 -8.94 -3.26 10.79
N ALA A 65 -7.68 -2.88 10.52
CA ALA A 65 -7.28 -2.15 9.33
C ALA A 65 -6.98 -3.10 8.15
N VAL A 66 -7.07 -2.57 6.94
CA VAL A 66 -6.47 -3.19 5.74
C VAL A 66 -5.03 -2.70 5.65
N VAL A 67 -4.07 -3.62 5.56
CA VAL A 67 -2.65 -3.28 5.52
C VAL A 67 -2.11 -3.54 4.12
N ALA A 68 -1.66 -2.49 3.44
CA ALA A 68 -0.92 -2.55 2.20
C ALA A 68 0.59 -2.41 2.49
N LEU A 69 1.24 -3.52 2.84
CA LEU A 69 2.66 -3.55 3.16
C LEU A 69 3.50 -3.47 1.88
N LYS A 70 4.06 -2.28 1.63
CA LYS A 70 4.86 -1.95 0.45
C LYS A 70 6.17 -2.76 0.44
N GLY A 71 6.64 -3.09 -0.76
CA GLY A 71 7.90 -3.81 -1.00
C GLY A 71 7.88 -4.54 -2.33
N ALA A 72 8.93 -5.34 -2.62
CA ALA A 72 8.92 -6.21 -3.79
C ALA A 72 7.75 -7.21 -3.68
N ALA A 73 6.78 -7.12 -4.60
CA ALA A 73 5.45 -7.69 -4.46
C ALA A 73 4.71 -7.20 -3.20
N THR A 74 3.89 -6.17 -3.32
CA THR A 74 3.14 -5.62 -2.17
C THR A 74 2.19 -6.67 -1.58
N ILE A 75 2.03 -6.68 -0.26
CA ILE A 75 1.06 -7.55 0.42
C ILE A 75 -0.13 -6.72 0.86
N ILE A 76 -1.34 -7.14 0.50
CA ILE A 76 -2.58 -6.60 1.05
C ILE A 76 -3.14 -7.60 2.05
N ALA A 77 -3.17 -7.25 3.33
CA ALA A 77 -3.77 -8.06 4.38
C ALA A 77 -5.09 -7.44 4.85
N ALA A 78 -6.15 -8.24 4.89
CA ALA A 78 -7.47 -7.86 5.36
C ALA A 78 -7.68 -8.31 6.82
N PRO A 79 -8.53 -7.61 7.59
CA PRO A 79 -8.75 -7.92 9.00
C PRO A 79 -9.50 -9.25 9.23
N ASP A 80 -10.14 -9.80 8.20
CA ASP A 80 -10.81 -11.11 8.22
C ASP A 80 -9.83 -12.30 8.08
N GLY A 81 -8.54 -12.03 7.86
CA GLY A 81 -7.49 -13.03 7.75
C GLY A 81 -7.07 -13.34 6.31
N GLU A 82 -7.75 -12.79 5.29
CA GLU A 82 -7.29 -12.93 3.93
C GLU A 82 -6.04 -12.09 3.65
N SER A 83 -5.18 -12.58 2.76
CA SER A 83 -3.98 -11.88 2.32
C SER A 83 -3.73 -12.11 0.85
N TYR A 84 -3.35 -11.04 0.15
CA TYR A 84 -3.16 -11.00 -1.28
C TYR A 84 -1.74 -10.53 -1.59
N LEU A 85 -1.08 -11.24 -2.51
CA LEU A 85 0.22 -10.85 -3.04
C LEU A 85 0.04 -10.15 -4.38
N ILE A 86 0.54 -8.94 -4.50
CA ILE A 86 0.46 -8.14 -5.72
C ILE A 86 1.69 -8.45 -6.58
N PRO A 87 1.53 -9.06 -7.77
CA PRO A 87 2.65 -9.59 -8.55
C PRO A 87 3.27 -8.57 -9.51
N THR A 88 2.77 -7.34 -9.55
CA THR A 88 3.21 -6.29 -10.46
C THR A 88 4.18 -5.33 -9.79
N GLY A 89 4.93 -4.60 -10.62
CA GLY A 89 5.89 -3.59 -10.21
C GLY A 89 7.33 -4.08 -10.27
N ASN A 90 8.23 -3.09 -10.28
CA ASN A 90 9.66 -3.30 -10.36
C ASN A 90 10.42 -2.33 -9.44
N HIS A 91 11.75 -2.40 -9.46
CA HIS A 91 12.60 -1.62 -8.56
C HIS A 91 12.53 -0.11 -8.79
N GLY A 92 11.97 0.38 -9.91
CA GLY A 92 11.77 1.81 -10.13
C GLY A 92 10.81 2.46 -9.12
N LEU A 93 9.91 1.68 -8.54
CA LEU A 93 9.01 2.13 -7.47
C LEU A 93 9.71 2.39 -6.14
N ALA A 94 10.98 2.00 -5.98
CA ALA A 94 11.80 2.36 -4.84
C ALA A 94 12.35 3.81 -4.96
N SER A 95 11.49 4.73 -5.39
CA SER A 95 11.79 6.15 -5.59
C SER A 95 10.89 7.01 -4.68
N GLY A 96 11.36 8.22 -4.36
CA GLY A 96 10.59 9.17 -3.57
C GLY A 96 9.30 9.56 -4.28
N GLY A 97 8.19 9.60 -3.55
CA GLY A 97 6.87 10.00 -4.07
C GLY A 97 6.02 8.87 -4.68
N ALA A 98 6.60 7.71 -5.01
CA ALA A 98 5.81 6.58 -5.53
C ALA A 98 4.74 6.12 -4.53
N GLY A 99 5.06 6.11 -3.23
CA GLY A 99 4.10 5.83 -2.16
C GLY A 99 2.92 6.80 -2.12
N ASP A 100 3.15 8.08 -2.39
CA ASP A 100 2.11 9.10 -2.40
C ASP A 100 1.13 8.87 -3.57
N VAL A 101 1.65 8.46 -4.73
CA VAL A 101 0.83 8.06 -5.88
C VAL A 101 -0.04 6.86 -5.51
N LEU A 102 0.53 5.83 -4.88
CA LEU A 102 -0.24 4.66 -4.41
C LEU A 102 -1.35 5.07 -3.44
N ALA A 103 -1.04 5.88 -2.42
CA ALA A 103 -2.04 6.34 -1.45
C ALA A 103 -3.17 7.13 -2.12
N GLY A 104 -2.83 8.01 -3.07
CA GLY A 104 -3.78 8.76 -3.88
C GLY A 104 -4.67 7.86 -4.75
N MET A 105 -4.10 6.84 -5.40
CA MET A 105 -4.85 5.86 -6.20
C MET A 105 -5.86 5.09 -5.34
N ILE A 106 -5.44 4.60 -4.18
CA ILE A 106 -6.33 3.90 -3.24
C ILE A 106 -7.44 4.84 -2.75
N GLY A 107 -7.09 6.08 -2.39
CA GLY A 107 -8.05 7.10 -1.97
C GLY A 107 -9.07 7.44 -3.06
N GLY A 108 -8.63 7.55 -4.32
CA GLY A 108 -9.49 7.78 -5.47
C GLY A 108 -10.46 6.62 -5.73
N LEU A 109 -10.01 5.37 -5.58
CA LEU A 109 -10.87 4.18 -5.70
C LEU A 109 -11.91 4.11 -4.56
N LEU A 110 -11.50 4.43 -3.33
CA LEU A 110 -12.43 4.54 -2.20
C LEU A 110 -13.49 5.62 -2.44
N ALA A 111 -13.10 6.78 -2.96
CA ALA A 111 -14.03 7.86 -3.28
C ALA A 111 -15.04 7.49 -4.37
N GLN A 112 -14.68 6.56 -5.26
CA GLN A 112 -15.59 5.98 -6.28
C GLN A 112 -16.53 4.89 -5.71
N GLY A 113 -16.42 4.55 -4.42
CA GLY A 113 -17.28 3.56 -3.77
C GLY A 113 -16.74 2.12 -3.83
N ALA A 114 -15.47 1.93 -4.20
CA ALA A 114 -14.87 0.59 -4.17
C ALA A 114 -14.81 0.04 -2.74
N HIS A 115 -15.01 -1.28 -2.61
CA HIS A 115 -14.79 -1.97 -1.34
C HIS A 115 -13.32 -1.77 -0.88
N PRO A 116 -13.03 -1.49 0.40
CA PRO A 116 -11.68 -1.10 0.83
C PRO A 116 -10.56 -2.09 0.48
N VAL A 117 -10.81 -3.40 0.64
CA VAL A 117 -9.84 -4.43 0.26
C VAL A 117 -9.59 -4.40 -1.26
N ASN A 118 -10.64 -4.25 -2.06
CA ASN A 118 -10.52 -4.16 -3.53
C ASN A 118 -9.82 -2.87 -3.94
N ALA A 119 -10.07 -1.75 -3.26
CA ALA A 119 -9.37 -0.50 -3.51
C ALA A 119 -7.86 -0.63 -3.27
N ALA A 120 -7.46 -1.32 -2.19
CA ALA A 120 -6.06 -1.59 -1.90
C ALA A 120 -5.42 -2.53 -2.94
N ILE A 121 -6.11 -3.61 -3.32
CA ILE A 121 -5.64 -4.58 -4.32
C ILE A 121 -5.49 -3.90 -5.69
N CYS A 122 -6.55 -3.26 -6.20
CA CYS A 122 -6.54 -2.60 -7.49
C CYS A 122 -5.53 -1.44 -7.52
N GLY A 123 -5.47 -0.62 -6.47
CA GLY A 123 -4.51 0.47 -6.35
C GLY A 123 -3.08 -0.02 -6.43
N ALA A 124 -2.71 -1.03 -5.62
CA ALA A 124 -1.36 -1.59 -5.63
C ALA A 124 -1.03 -2.30 -6.94
N TYR A 125 -1.99 -3.04 -7.52
CA TYR A 125 -1.80 -3.73 -8.79
C TYR A 125 -1.55 -2.76 -9.94
N LEU A 126 -2.39 -1.73 -10.08
CA LEU A 126 -2.28 -0.71 -11.12
C LEU A 126 -1.01 0.12 -10.95
N HIS A 127 -0.65 0.47 -9.72
CA HIS A 127 0.60 1.17 -9.42
C HIS A 127 1.83 0.36 -9.85
N GLY A 128 1.86 -0.93 -9.52
CA GLY A 128 2.89 -1.87 -10.01
C GLY A 128 2.89 -1.98 -11.53
N LYS A 129 1.71 -2.14 -12.12
CA LYS A 129 1.55 -2.33 -13.56
C LYS A 129 2.00 -1.10 -14.34
N ALA A 130 1.72 0.10 -13.85
CA ALA A 130 2.19 1.34 -14.47
C ALA A 130 3.73 1.43 -14.49
N ALA A 131 4.39 1.02 -13.41
CA ALA A 131 5.85 0.92 -13.40
C ALA A 131 6.39 -0.12 -14.39
N ASP A 132 5.69 -1.25 -14.55
CA ASP A 132 6.07 -2.29 -15.52
C ASP A 132 5.88 -1.82 -16.96
N GLU A 133 4.82 -1.08 -17.27
CA GLU A 133 4.61 -0.49 -18.60
C GLU A 133 5.64 0.61 -18.89
N TYR A 134 5.98 1.46 -17.91
CA TYR A 134 7.09 2.42 -18.06
C TYR A 134 8.40 1.73 -18.42
N ALA A 135 8.71 0.60 -17.76
CA ALA A 135 9.92 -0.18 -17.98
C ALA A 135 10.03 -0.82 -19.38
N ARG A 136 8.95 -0.82 -20.17
CA ARG A 136 8.99 -1.29 -21.57
C ARG A 136 9.65 -0.28 -22.51
N HIS A 137 9.66 0.99 -22.12
CA HIS A 137 10.13 2.11 -22.94
C HIS A 137 11.35 2.79 -22.34
N PHE A 138 11.48 2.78 -21.01
CA PHE A 138 12.54 3.46 -20.26
C PHE A 138 13.22 2.51 -19.28
N ASP A 139 14.41 2.89 -18.82
CA ASP A 139 15.08 2.13 -17.76
C ASP A 139 14.34 2.35 -16.44
N PRO A 140 13.99 1.31 -15.67
CA PRO A 140 13.22 1.51 -14.44
C PRO A 140 13.95 2.36 -13.39
N ARG A 141 15.28 2.54 -13.49
CA ARG A 141 16.05 3.43 -12.60
C ARG A 141 15.78 4.92 -12.85
N SER A 142 15.22 5.29 -14.01
CA SER A 142 14.85 6.68 -14.31
C SER A 142 13.45 7.04 -13.85
N LEU A 143 12.66 6.07 -13.36
CA LEU A 143 11.28 6.28 -12.95
C LEU A 143 11.21 7.24 -11.77
N ILE A 144 10.44 8.32 -11.94
CA ILE A 144 10.01 9.21 -10.86
C ILE A 144 8.48 9.16 -10.69
N ALA A 145 7.99 9.66 -9.57
CA ALA A 145 6.57 9.58 -9.22
C ALA A 145 5.62 10.19 -10.27
N SER A 146 6.01 11.29 -10.92
CA SER A 146 5.19 11.92 -11.96
C SER A 146 5.05 11.04 -13.21
N ASP A 147 6.07 10.25 -13.54
CA ASP A 147 6.01 9.36 -14.71
C ASP A 147 4.91 8.30 -14.55
N LEU A 148 4.64 7.88 -13.31
CA LEU A 148 3.54 6.96 -13.01
C LEU A 148 2.19 7.58 -13.36
N LEU A 149 2.02 8.89 -13.14
CA LEU A 149 0.78 9.61 -13.46
C LEU A 149 0.55 9.68 -14.97
N ASP A 150 1.63 9.84 -15.74
CA ASP A 150 1.56 9.90 -17.21
C ASP A 150 1.23 8.53 -17.82
N VAL A 151 1.74 7.43 -17.23
CA VAL A 151 1.52 6.06 -17.73
C VAL A 151 0.21 5.43 -17.22
N LEU A 152 -0.37 5.97 -16.14
CA LEU A 152 -1.56 5.38 -15.51
C LEU A 152 -2.79 5.29 -16.44
N PRO A 153 -3.15 6.32 -17.25
CA PRO A 153 -4.30 6.23 -18.16
C PRO A 153 -4.18 5.10 -19.18
N GLU A 154 -2.99 4.91 -19.76
CA GLU A 154 -2.73 3.83 -20.72
C GLU A 154 -2.78 2.46 -20.02
N THR A 155 -2.25 2.38 -18.80
CA THR A 155 -2.30 1.17 -17.97
C THR A 155 -3.74 0.75 -17.64
N LEU A 156 -4.61 1.72 -17.34
CA LEU A 156 -6.02 1.47 -17.06
C LEU A 156 -6.77 0.93 -18.29
N ALA A 157 -6.43 1.39 -19.49
CA ALA A 157 -7.07 0.97 -20.73
C ALA A 157 -6.79 -0.49 -21.14
N LEU A 158 -5.94 -1.20 -20.40
CA LEU A 158 -5.65 -2.62 -20.59
C LEU A 158 -6.72 -3.56 -19.99
N PHE A 159 -7.70 -3.02 -19.26
CA PHE A 159 -8.75 -3.76 -18.53
C PHE A 159 -10.15 -3.25 -18.90
#